data_AF-A0A7L1IMG5-F1
#
_entry.id   AF-A0A7L1IMG5-F1
#
_cell.length_a   1.000
_cell.length_b   1.000
_cell.length_c   1.000
_cell.angle_alpha   90.00
_cell.angle_beta   90.00
_cell.angle_gamma   90.00
#
_symmetry.space_group_name_H-M   'P 1'
#
loop_
_entity.id
_entity.type
_entity.pdbx_description
1 polymer ?
#
loop_
_entity_poly.entity_id
_entity_poly.type
_entity_poly.pdbx_seq_one_letter_code
_entity_poly.pdbx_strand_id
1 'polypeptide(L)' 'LAVVYETPHPPAAALYRARCPHLRPRWRDLPPRLLDVGFGGRWWVLGARLRDCDVNEEEFRALPQRLRRLEKRHLRSHR' A
#
# COMPACT_ATOMS: atom_id res chain seq x y z
N LEU A 1 -2.19 -2.10 -18.02
CA LEU A 1 -2.78 -1.46 -16.83
C LEU A 1 -3.48 -2.55 -16.03
N ALA A 2 -3.26 -2.63 -14.73
CA ALA A 2 -3.89 -3.58 -13.82
C ALA A 2 -4.32 -2.87 -12.53
N VAL A 3 -5.28 -3.45 -11.81
CA VAL A 3 -5.79 -2.91 -10.54
C VAL A 3 -5.96 -4.05 -9.55
N VAL A 4 -5.60 -3.83 -8.29
CA VAL A 4 -5.93 -4.71 -7.16
C VAL A 4 -6.92 -3.98 -6.26
N TYR A 5 -7.98 -4.68 -5.86
CA TYR A 5 -8.99 -4.18 -4.94
C TYR A 5 -9.47 -5.29 -4.01
N GLU A 6 -9.99 -4.91 -2.86
CA GLU A 6 -10.53 -5.86 -1.88
C GLU A 6 -11.99 -6.24 -2.20
N THR A 7 -12.28 -7.54 -2.08
CA THR A 7 -13.65 -8.08 -2.15
C THR A 7 -14.11 -8.58 -0.78
N PRO A 8 -15.40 -8.41 -0.42
CA PRO A 8 -15.91 -8.83 0.89
C PRO A 8 -15.95 -10.35 1.11
N HIS A 9 -15.90 -11.14 0.04
CA HIS A 9 -15.95 -12.59 0.09
C HIS A 9 -14.99 -13.20 -0.93
N PRO A 10 -14.38 -14.37 -0.64
CA PRO A 10 -13.54 -15.06 -1.60
C PRO A 10 -14.37 -15.65 -2.76
N PRO A 11 -13.78 -15.85 -3.96
CA PRO A 11 -14.50 -16.36 -5.13
C PRO A 11 -15.17 -17.73 -4.93
N ALA A 12 -14.61 -18.56 -4.03
CA ALA A 12 -15.13 -19.89 -3.72
C ALA A 12 -16.33 -19.88 -2.75
N ALA A 13 -16.68 -18.76 -2.12
CA ALA A 13 -17.74 -18.72 -1.11
C ALA A 13 -19.11 -19.13 -1.69
N ALA A 14 -19.80 -20.08 -1.05
CA ALA A 14 -21.13 -20.56 -1.46
C ALA A 14 -22.29 -19.84 -0.73
N LEU A 15 -22.00 -18.78 0.04
CA LEU A 15 -23.01 -18.01 0.76
C LEU A 15 -23.88 -17.19 -0.21
N TYR A 16 -25.19 -17.09 0.09
CA TYR A 16 -26.12 -16.25 -0.69
C TYR A 16 -25.63 -14.80 -0.81
N ARG A 17 -25.12 -14.22 0.29
CA ARG A 17 -24.55 -12.87 0.32
C ARG A 17 -23.39 -12.66 -0.67
N ALA A 18 -22.62 -13.71 -0.97
CA ALA A 18 -21.49 -13.65 -1.90
C ALA A 18 -21.92 -13.85 -3.37
N ARG A 19 -23.02 -14.58 -3.62
CA ARG A 19 -23.45 -14.94 -4.97
C ARG A 19 -24.49 -13.98 -5.55
N CYS A 20 -25.38 -13.45 -4.71
CA CYS A 20 -26.49 -12.59 -5.13
C CYS A 20 -25.99 -11.31 -5.85
N PRO A 21 -26.33 -11.10 -7.14
CA PRO A 21 -25.88 -9.92 -7.90
C PRO A 21 -26.32 -8.58 -7.29
N HIS A 22 -27.49 -8.56 -6.64
CA HIS A 22 -28.04 -7.34 -6.04
C HIS A 22 -27.32 -6.91 -4.75
N LEU A 23 -26.55 -7.82 -4.14
CA LEU A 23 -25.76 -7.55 -2.94
C LEU A 23 -24.29 -7.22 -3.26
N ARG A 24 -23.89 -7.27 -4.54
CA ARG A 24 -22.50 -6.99 -4.95
C ARG A 24 -22.18 -5.50 -4.77
N PRO A 25 -20.93 -5.16 -4.38
CA PRO A 25 -20.47 -3.78 -4.37
C PRO A 25 -20.68 -3.13 -5.73
N ARG A 26 -21.11 -1.87 -5.74
CA ARG A 26 -21.26 -1.11 -6.98
C ARG A 26 -19.91 -0.52 -7.40
N TRP A 27 -19.76 -0.18 -8.66
CA TRP A 27 -18.56 0.50 -9.18
C TRP A 27 -18.23 1.80 -8.43
N ARG A 28 -19.25 2.52 -7.95
CA ARG A 28 -19.08 3.72 -7.11
C ARG A 28 -18.46 3.44 -5.73
N ASP A 29 -18.53 2.20 -5.24
CA ASP A 29 -17.98 1.79 -3.95
C ASP A 29 -16.54 1.25 -4.10
N LEU A 30 -15.98 1.28 -5.32
CA LEU A 30 -14.64 0.81 -5.63
C LEU A 30 -13.51 1.71 -5.10
N PRO A 31 -13.58 3.06 -5.14
CA PRO A 31 -12.48 3.92 -4.70
C PRO A 31 -11.93 3.60 -3.29
N PRO A 32 -12.76 3.40 -2.25
CA PRO A 32 -12.24 3.06 -0.92
C PRO A 32 -11.70 1.63 -0.81
N ARG A 33 -11.95 0.76 -1.79
CA ARG A 33 -11.50 -0.65 -1.82
C ARG A 33 -10.25 -0.87 -2.67
N LEU A 34 -9.78 0.17 -3.35
CA LEU A 34 -8.62 0.13 -4.21
C LEU A 34 -7.35 -0.05 -3.37
N LEU A 35 -6.56 -1.09 -3.67
CA LEU A 35 -5.32 -1.39 -2.95
C LEU A 35 -4.09 -0.94 -3.73
N ASP A 36 -4.02 -1.20 -5.03
CA ASP A 36 -2.88 -0.82 -5.87
C ASP A 36 -3.26 -0.70 -7.36
N VAL A 37 -2.43 0.02 -8.10
CA VAL A 37 -2.50 0.18 -9.55
C VAL A 37 -1.18 -0.27 -10.17
N GLY A 38 -1.28 -1.15 -11.16
CA GLY A 38 -0.16 -1.72 -11.91
C GLY A 38 -0.02 -1.06 -13.28
N PHE A 39 1.05 -0.30 -13.47
CA PHE A 39 1.37 0.32 -14.76
C PHE A 39 2.88 0.48 -14.93
N GLY A 40 3.39 0.34 -16.15
CA GLY A 40 4.84 0.41 -16.42
C GLY A 40 5.63 -0.74 -15.81
N GLY A 41 5.04 -1.94 -15.72
CA GLY A 41 5.71 -3.13 -15.18
C GLY A 41 5.90 -3.14 -13.67
N ARG A 42 5.25 -2.24 -12.92
CA ARG A 42 5.37 -2.12 -11.47
C ARG A 42 4.03 -1.87 -10.79
N TRP A 43 3.97 -2.24 -9.51
CA TRP A 43 2.94 -1.86 -8.55
C TRP A 43 3.37 -0.58 -7.83
N TRP A 44 2.54 0.47 -7.90
CA TRP A 44 2.95 1.81 -7.48
C TRP A 44 2.80 2.01 -5.97
N VAL A 45 1.69 1.57 -5.38
CA VAL A 45 1.46 1.71 -3.94
C VAL A 45 2.41 0.79 -3.17
N LEU A 46 2.51 -0.48 -3.56
CA LEU A 46 3.44 -1.43 -2.96
C LEU A 46 4.89 -0.93 -3.05
N GLY A 47 5.32 -0.45 -4.23
CA GLY A 47 6.65 0.09 -4.41
C GLY A 47 6.94 1.33 -3.56
N ALA A 48 5.93 2.18 -3.31
CA ALA A 48 6.08 3.32 -2.41
C ALA A 48 6.18 2.90 -0.94
N ARG A 49 5.41 1.89 -0.52
CA ARG A 49 5.43 1.35 0.85
C ARG A 49 6.71 0.60 1.18
N LEU A 50 7.30 -0.09 0.21
CA LEU A 50 8.55 -0.84 0.37
C LEU A 50 9.81 0.02 0.23
N ARG A 51 9.70 1.33 -0.02
CA ARG A 51 10.87 2.18 -0.26
C ARG A 51 11.81 2.28 0.94
N ASP A 52 11.25 2.44 2.13
CA ASP A 52 11.98 2.70 3.39
C ASP A 52 11.52 1.69 4.47
N CYS A 53 11.24 0.44 4.09
CA CYS A 53 10.59 -0.55 4.98
C CYS A 53 11.49 -1.11 6.09
N ASP A 54 12.80 -0.87 6.00
CA ASP A 54 13.82 -1.20 7.01
C ASP A 54 14.05 -0.07 8.01
N VAL A 55 13.46 1.12 7.78
CA VAL A 55 13.59 2.27 8.67
C VAL A 55 12.43 2.31 9.66
N ASN A 56 12.74 2.24 10.96
CA ASN A 56 11.77 2.41 12.04
C ASN A 56 11.89 3.80 12.69
N GLU A 57 11.08 4.75 12.24
CA GLU A 57 11.07 6.15 12.73
C GLU A 57 10.82 6.27 14.25
N GLU A 58 10.19 5.26 14.87
CA GLU A 58 9.88 5.29 16.30
C GLU A 58 11.12 5.22 17.19
N GLU A 59 12.15 4.48 16.75
CA GLU A 59 13.43 4.33 17.48
C GLU A 59 14.17 5.66 17.62
N PHE A 60 14.00 6.57 16.67
CA PHE A 60 14.71 7.84 16.64
C PHE A 60 14.00 8.96 17.40
N ARG A 61 12.79 8.73 17.94
CA ARG A 61 11.99 9.77 18.61
C ARG A 61 12.68 10.38 19.83
N ALA A 62 13.50 9.62 20.55
CA ALA A 62 14.23 10.11 21.72
C ALA A 62 15.45 10.98 21.37
N LEU A 63 15.91 10.97 20.12
CA LEU A 63 17.09 11.73 19.71
C LEU A 63 16.80 13.24 19.61
N PRO A 64 17.81 14.10 19.75
CA PRO A 64 17.71 15.53 19.41
C PRO A 64 17.29 15.73 17.94
N GLN A 65 16.53 16.79 17.63
CA GLN A 65 15.96 17.02 16.28
C GLN A 65 16.98 16.91 15.13
N ARG A 66 18.22 17.38 15.34
CA ARG A 66 19.29 17.34 14.32
C ARG A 66 19.71 15.91 13.92
N LEU A 67 19.45 14.92 14.78
CA LEU A 67 19.81 13.51 14.55
C LEU A 67 18.63 12.66 14.10
N ARG A 68 17.41 13.21 14.04
CA ARG A 68 16.20 12.47 13.61
C ARG A 68 16.06 12.34 12.10
N ARG A 69 16.88 13.06 11.31
CA ARG A 69 16.77 13.07 9.85
C ARG A 69 18.13 12.82 9.21
N LEU A 70 18.14 11.90 8.26
CA LEU A 70 19.26 11.69 7.36
C LEU A 70 18.98 12.40 6.03
N GLU A 71 19.98 13.06 5.49
CA GLU A 71 19.93 13.63 4.14
C GLU A 71 20.63 12.67 3.18
N LYS A 72 20.28 12.75 1.90
CA LYS A 72 20.87 11.86 0.87
C LYS A 72 22.39 11.88 0.85
N ARG A 73 23.02 13.01 1.19
CA ARG A 73 24.48 13.12 1.28
C ARG A 73 25.09 12.26 2.40
N HIS A 74 24.35 12.03 3.49
CA HIS A 74 24.80 11.17 4.61
C HIS A 74 24.74 9.67 4.25
N LEU A 75 24.01 9.32 3.19
CA LEU A 75 23.88 7.93 2.71
C LEU A 75 24.99 7.57 1.71
N ARG A 76 25.81 8.54 1.28
CA ARG A 76 26.95 8.30 0.38
C ARG A 76 28.24 8.25 1.19
N SER A 77 28.98 7.16 1.04
CA SER A 77 30.26 6.98 1.74
C SER A 77 31.41 7.78 1.12
N HIS A 78 31.28 8.18 -0.14
CA HIS A 78 32.21 9.08 -0.83
C HIS A 78 31.66 10.52 -0.83
N ARG A 79 32.58 11.49 -0.86
CA ARG A 79 32.25 12.91 -0.99
C ARG A 79 31.84 13.27 -2.41
#